data_AF-F4XGT7-F1
#
_entry.id   AF-F4XGT7-F1
#
_cell.length_a   1.000
_cell.length_b   1.000
_cell.length_c   1.000
_cell.angle_alpha   90.00
_cell.angle_beta   90.00
_cell.angle_gamma   90.00
#
_symmetry.space_group_name_H-M   'P 1'
#
loop_
_entity.id
_entity.type
_entity.pdbx_description
1 polymer ?
#
loop_
_entity_poly.entity_id
_entity_poly.type
_entity_poly.pdbx_seq_one_letter_code
_entity_poly.pdbx_strand_id
1 'polypeptide(L)'
;MDAQKTGALIGQARREKGLTQKELAQALHVSPQAVSKWERGLNFPDLALLEALSDQLGLTVSELLSGTPGEPPQEKLLRDSLHLLLVQAGRKLRRWRRATLACVALLALLALAGGFWLVSTRTELLPQSTTVVSPSPLSEQALLAARTAKTASVHLYDLTVADGMANYKMQMELWTDQGLVQTWTVAQASNWPDAPRRQQLAFSYEFLPAQAQIQIGVTMTGGTWYTTLTDVPYLGQGYMMDVLEQSCRLDPESGAVLACWSLPMLQENGSARDSDISWAAPGYTGPIQTPQLEPGEVFLLLRLTVSA
;
A
#
# COMPACT_ATOMS: atom_id res chain seq x y z
N MET A 1 -64.20 -3.33 -28.93
CA MET A 1 -64.06 -3.96 -30.26
C MET A 1 -65.39 -4.59 -30.59
N ASP A 2 -66.04 -4.14 -31.65
CA ASP A 2 -67.35 -4.61 -32.06
C ASP A 2 -67.17 -5.49 -33.30
N ALA A 3 -67.29 -6.80 -33.13
CA ALA A 3 -67.02 -7.78 -34.18
C ALA A 3 -67.97 -7.62 -35.39
N GLN A 4 -69.18 -7.09 -35.18
CA GLN A 4 -70.10 -6.82 -36.28
C GLN A 4 -69.65 -5.63 -37.12
N LYS A 5 -69.18 -4.55 -36.48
CA LYS A 5 -68.67 -3.37 -37.19
C LYS A 5 -67.41 -3.68 -37.97
N THR A 6 -66.45 -4.38 -37.36
CA THR A 6 -65.24 -4.83 -38.05
C THR A 6 -65.56 -5.77 -39.21
N GLY A 7 -66.46 -6.74 -39.00
CA GLY A 7 -66.89 -7.65 -40.07
C GLY A 7 -67.53 -6.93 -41.25
N ALA A 8 -68.41 -5.96 -40.99
CA ALA A 8 -69.02 -5.14 -42.00
C ALA A 8 -67.99 -4.32 -42.80
N LEU A 9 -67.01 -3.72 -42.10
CA LEU A 9 -65.92 -2.95 -42.72
C LEU A 9 -65.03 -3.82 -43.61
N ILE A 10 -64.67 -5.02 -43.15
CA ILE A 10 -63.89 -5.99 -43.95
C ILE A 10 -64.65 -6.34 -45.24
N GLY A 11 -65.95 -6.64 -45.12
CA GLY A 11 -66.78 -6.99 -46.27
C GLY A 11 -66.98 -5.83 -47.24
N GLN A 12 -67.08 -4.60 -46.73
CA GLN A 12 -67.16 -3.39 -47.54
C GLN A 12 -65.86 -3.15 -48.31
N ALA A 13 -64.71 -3.05 -47.61
CA ALA A 13 -63.41 -2.78 -48.22
C ALA A 13 -63.01 -3.86 -49.24
N ARG A 14 -63.35 -5.12 -48.99
CA ARG A 14 -63.13 -6.20 -49.96
C ARG A 14 -63.89 -5.97 -51.26
N ARG A 15 -65.18 -5.60 -51.17
CA ARG A 15 -66.04 -5.35 -52.35
C ARG A 15 -65.59 -4.11 -53.12
N GLU A 16 -65.16 -3.07 -52.42
CA GLU A 16 -64.61 -1.85 -53.04
C GLU A 16 -63.34 -2.15 -53.86
N LYS A 17 -62.54 -3.12 -53.41
CA LYS A 17 -61.38 -3.63 -54.17
C LYS A 17 -61.73 -4.67 -55.24
N GLY A 18 -63.01 -5.01 -55.42
CA GLY A 18 -63.46 -5.98 -56.43
C GLY A 18 -63.03 -7.43 -56.14
N LEU A 19 -62.56 -7.74 -54.94
CA LEU A 19 -62.06 -9.07 -54.57
C LEU A 19 -63.22 -9.99 -54.18
N THR A 20 -63.15 -11.27 -54.52
CA THR A 20 -64.02 -12.32 -53.97
C THR A 20 -63.53 -12.77 -52.59
N GLN A 21 -64.40 -13.40 -51.78
CA GLN A 21 -63.97 -13.98 -50.49
C GLN A 21 -62.86 -15.02 -50.66
N LYS A 22 -62.84 -15.74 -51.79
CA LYS A 22 -61.80 -16.73 -52.12
C LYS A 22 -60.46 -16.06 -52.41
N GLU A 23 -60.45 -14.97 -53.16
CA GLU A 23 -59.23 -14.22 -53.49
C GLU A 23 -58.62 -13.56 -52.25
N LEU A 24 -59.45 -12.94 -51.39
CA LEU A 24 -58.96 -12.38 -50.13
C LEU A 24 -58.39 -13.47 -49.20
N ALA A 25 -59.07 -14.62 -49.12
CA ALA A 25 -58.60 -15.74 -48.33
C ALA A 25 -57.27 -16.30 -48.85
N GLN A 26 -57.10 -16.38 -50.17
CA GLN A 26 -55.87 -16.82 -50.82
C GLN A 26 -54.72 -15.85 -50.55
N ALA A 27 -54.97 -14.54 -50.63
CA ALA A 27 -53.97 -13.51 -50.33
C ALA A 27 -53.49 -13.52 -48.87
N LEU A 28 -54.35 -13.96 -47.95
CA LEU A 28 -54.06 -14.03 -46.51
C LEU A 28 -53.71 -15.44 -46.04
N HIS A 29 -53.58 -16.41 -46.95
CA HIS A 29 -53.32 -17.83 -46.65
C HIS A 29 -54.29 -18.45 -45.62
N VAL A 30 -55.56 -18.06 -45.66
CA VAL A 30 -56.64 -18.59 -44.80
C VAL A 30 -57.71 -19.29 -45.62
N SER A 31 -58.64 -19.99 -44.96
CA SER A 31 -59.78 -20.59 -45.64
C SER A 31 -60.83 -19.51 -46.02
N PRO A 32 -61.51 -19.62 -47.18
CA PRO A 32 -62.63 -18.73 -47.53
C PRO A 32 -63.75 -18.70 -46.48
N GLN A 33 -63.90 -19.80 -45.72
CA GLN A 33 -64.84 -19.90 -44.62
C GLN A 33 -64.44 -18.99 -43.44
N ALA A 34 -63.14 -18.76 -43.20
CA ALA A 34 -62.67 -17.82 -42.18
C ALA A 34 -63.08 -16.39 -42.53
N VAL A 35 -62.82 -15.95 -43.77
CA VAL A 35 -63.25 -14.64 -44.28
C VAL A 35 -64.78 -14.47 -44.18
N SER A 36 -65.54 -15.49 -44.57
CA SER A 36 -67.01 -15.49 -44.43
C SER A 36 -67.49 -15.38 -42.98
N LYS A 37 -66.76 -15.95 -42.01
CA LYS A 37 -67.08 -15.80 -40.58
C LYS A 37 -66.73 -14.41 -40.07
N TRP A 38 -65.63 -13.82 -40.53
CA TRP A 38 -65.25 -12.44 -40.19
C TRP A 38 -66.26 -11.44 -40.71
N GLU A 39 -66.64 -11.52 -41.99
CA GLU A 39 -67.60 -10.58 -42.60
C GLU A 39 -68.98 -10.62 -41.95
N ARG A 40 -69.35 -11.75 -41.34
CA ARG A 40 -70.61 -11.91 -40.60
C ARG A 40 -70.50 -11.60 -39.10
N GLY A 41 -69.32 -11.19 -38.64
CA GLY A 41 -69.04 -10.89 -37.23
C GLY A 41 -69.11 -12.12 -36.31
N LEU A 42 -69.02 -13.33 -36.86
CA LEU A 42 -69.08 -14.59 -36.09
C LEU A 42 -67.74 -14.95 -35.44
N ASN A 43 -66.64 -14.41 -35.97
CA ASN A 43 -65.32 -14.52 -35.39
C ASN A 43 -64.47 -13.32 -35.80
N PHE A 44 -63.36 -13.09 -35.10
CA PHE A 44 -62.41 -12.03 -35.43
C PHE A 44 -61.18 -12.62 -36.16
N PRO A 45 -60.54 -11.87 -37.08
CA PRO A 45 -59.21 -12.24 -37.59
C PRO A 45 -58.18 -12.27 -36.45
N ASP A 46 -57.24 -13.21 -36.50
CA ASP A 46 -56.18 -13.29 -35.50
C ASP A 46 -55.30 -12.03 -35.52
N LEU A 47 -54.71 -11.66 -34.38
CA LEU A 47 -53.85 -10.48 -34.24
C LEU A 47 -52.70 -10.51 -35.25
N ALA A 48 -52.12 -11.68 -35.48
CA ALA A 48 -51.04 -11.89 -36.45
C ALA A 48 -51.47 -11.67 -37.93
N LEU A 49 -52.78 -11.74 -38.22
CA LEU A 49 -53.34 -11.52 -39.55
C LEU A 49 -53.80 -10.08 -39.78
N LEU A 50 -53.86 -9.26 -38.74
CA LEU A 50 -54.39 -7.89 -38.84
C LEU A 50 -53.54 -7.00 -39.72
N GLU A 51 -52.21 -7.07 -39.65
CA GLU A 51 -51.32 -6.28 -40.49
C GLU A 51 -51.51 -6.64 -41.98
N ALA A 52 -51.41 -7.93 -42.31
CA ALA A 52 -51.60 -8.41 -43.66
C ALA A 52 -53.02 -8.12 -44.22
N LEU A 53 -54.05 -8.25 -43.38
CA LEU A 53 -55.43 -7.91 -43.73
C LEU A 53 -55.58 -6.40 -43.98
N SER A 54 -54.93 -5.58 -43.16
CA SER A 54 -54.95 -4.12 -43.28
C SER A 54 -54.29 -3.66 -44.58
N ASP A 55 -53.14 -4.24 -44.94
CA ASP A 55 -52.45 -3.97 -46.20
C ASP A 55 -53.31 -4.39 -47.41
N GLN A 56 -53.88 -5.59 -47.37
CA GLN A 56 -54.71 -6.11 -48.46
C GLN A 56 -56.01 -5.32 -48.65
N LEU A 57 -56.57 -4.74 -47.59
CA LEU A 57 -57.79 -3.94 -47.65
C LEU A 57 -57.54 -2.43 -47.72
N GLY A 58 -56.29 -1.97 -47.59
CA GLY A 58 -55.95 -0.54 -47.63
C GLY A 58 -56.47 0.22 -46.41
N LEU A 59 -56.58 -0.47 -45.28
CA LEU A 59 -56.99 0.07 -43.98
C LEU A 59 -55.78 0.04 -43.04
N THR A 60 -55.83 0.80 -41.96
CA THR A 60 -54.91 0.66 -40.83
C THR A 60 -55.43 -0.39 -39.85
N VAL A 61 -54.53 -0.99 -39.07
CA VAL A 61 -54.91 -1.90 -37.98
C VAL A 61 -55.89 -1.21 -37.01
N SER A 62 -55.70 0.09 -36.74
CA SER A 62 -56.60 0.87 -35.88
C SER A 62 -58.03 0.95 -36.44
N GLU A 63 -58.19 1.15 -37.75
CA GLU A 63 -59.51 1.18 -38.42
C GLU A 63 -60.19 -0.19 -38.41
N LEU A 64 -59.44 -1.27 -38.60
CA LEU A 64 -59.98 -2.64 -38.46
C LEU A 64 -60.47 -2.91 -37.03
N LEU A 65 -59.73 -2.48 -36.00
CA LEU A 65 -60.09 -2.73 -34.60
C LEU A 65 -61.22 -1.84 -34.07
N SER A 66 -61.35 -0.62 -34.61
CA SER A 66 -62.44 0.32 -34.30
C SER A 66 -63.72 0.00 -35.09
N GLY A 67 -63.58 -0.60 -36.28
CA GLY A 67 -64.70 -0.92 -37.18
C GLY A 67 -65.24 0.30 -37.92
N THR A 68 -64.49 1.40 -37.95
CA THR A 68 -64.84 2.65 -38.62
C THR A 68 -63.64 3.17 -39.43
N PRO A 69 -63.78 3.42 -40.74
CA PRO A 69 -62.72 3.98 -41.56
C PRO A 69 -62.49 5.47 -41.21
N GLY A 70 -61.23 5.89 -41.14
CA GLY A 70 -60.83 7.29 -40.99
C GLY A 70 -60.60 7.79 -39.56
N GLU A 71 -60.57 6.93 -38.52
CA GLU A 71 -60.25 7.38 -37.16
C GLU A 71 -58.71 7.35 -36.95
N PRO A 72 -58.03 8.52 -36.81
CA PRO A 72 -56.58 8.55 -36.64
C PRO A 72 -56.18 7.83 -35.35
N PRO A 73 -54.97 7.24 -35.30
CA PRO A 73 -54.51 6.48 -34.13
C PRO A 73 -54.60 7.35 -32.88
N GLN A 74 -55.33 6.87 -31.86
CA GLN A 74 -55.61 7.62 -30.65
C GLN A 74 -54.30 7.97 -29.92
N GLU A 75 -53.89 9.25 -30.00
CA GLU A 75 -52.73 9.83 -29.29
C GLU A 75 -52.69 9.47 -27.79
N LYS A 76 -53.84 9.17 -27.19
CA LYS A 76 -53.94 8.72 -25.79
C LYS A 76 -53.19 7.42 -25.52
N LEU A 77 -53.27 6.42 -26.41
CA LEU A 77 -52.59 5.14 -26.21
C LEU A 77 -51.06 5.27 -26.29
N LEU A 78 -50.57 6.14 -27.17
CA LEU A 78 -49.14 6.43 -27.30
C LEU A 78 -48.63 7.23 -26.09
N ARG A 79 -49.39 8.23 -25.62
CA ARG A 79 -49.02 9.02 -24.43
C ARG A 79 -49.05 8.18 -23.16
N ASP A 80 -50.05 7.31 -22.99
CA ASP A 80 -50.16 6.46 -21.80
C ASP A 80 -49.06 5.40 -21.75
N SER A 81 -48.69 4.80 -22.90
CA SER A 81 -47.56 3.88 -22.98
C SER A 81 -46.21 4.57 -22.72
N LEU A 82 -45.99 5.78 -23.25
CA LEU A 82 -44.81 6.60 -22.94
C LEU A 82 -44.73 6.98 -21.46
N HIS A 83 -45.84 7.41 -20.86
CA HIS A 83 -45.90 7.74 -19.44
C HIS A 83 -45.59 6.53 -18.55
N LEU A 84 -46.10 5.35 -18.90
CA LEU A 84 -45.81 4.12 -18.16
C LEU A 84 -44.34 3.70 -18.29
N LEU A 85 -43.74 3.83 -19.49
CA LEU A 85 -42.32 3.54 -19.71
C LEU A 85 -41.40 4.48 -18.91
N LEU A 86 -41.70 5.78 -18.88
CA LEU A 86 -40.91 6.78 -18.15
C LEU A 86 -40.99 6.58 -16.62
N VAL A 87 -42.15 6.25 -16.07
CA VAL A 87 -42.33 5.99 -14.63
C VAL A 87 -41.62 4.72 -14.18
N GLN A 88 -41.64 3.66 -14.99
CA GLN A 88 -40.93 2.41 -14.69
C GLN A 88 -39.40 2.57 -14.80
N ALA A 89 -38.92 3.33 -15.78
CA ALA A 89 -37.49 3.60 -15.98
C ALA A 89 -36.87 4.39 -14.82
N GLY A 90 -37.60 5.34 -14.23
CA GLY A 90 -37.08 6.21 -13.17
C GLY A 90 -36.65 5.47 -11.89
N ARG A 91 -37.37 4.42 -11.48
CA ARG A 91 -37.01 3.63 -10.27
C ARG A 91 -35.79 2.75 -10.50
N LYS A 92 -35.68 2.12 -11.67
CA LYS A 92 -34.49 1.36 -12.06
C LYS A 92 -33.30 2.30 -12.14
N LEU A 93 -33.41 3.41 -12.86
CA LEU A 93 -32.31 4.36 -13.05
C LEU A 93 -31.75 4.91 -11.73
N ARG A 94 -32.61 5.21 -10.74
CA ARG A 94 -32.17 5.63 -9.40
C ARG A 94 -31.42 4.52 -8.64
N ARG A 95 -31.86 3.26 -8.74
CA ARG A 95 -31.15 2.12 -8.12
C ARG A 95 -29.80 1.88 -8.78
N TRP A 96 -29.74 1.87 -10.11
CA TRP A 96 -28.49 1.74 -10.86
C TRP A 96 -27.53 2.89 -10.58
N ARG A 97 -28.01 4.14 -10.50
CA ARG A 97 -27.19 5.30 -10.13
C ARG A 97 -26.62 5.22 -8.71
N ARG A 98 -27.40 4.74 -7.74
CA ARG A 98 -26.90 4.51 -6.37
C ARG A 98 -25.88 3.38 -6.33
N ALA A 99 -26.11 2.31 -7.08
CA ALA A 99 -25.17 1.19 -7.18
C ALA A 99 -23.85 1.62 -7.83
N THR A 100 -23.88 2.40 -8.93
CA THR A 100 -22.66 2.91 -9.56
C THR A 100 -21.89 3.86 -8.64
N LEU A 101 -22.59 4.78 -7.95
CA LEU A 101 -21.96 5.65 -6.96
C LEU A 101 -21.32 4.85 -5.81
N ALA A 102 -21.98 3.81 -5.32
CA ALA A 102 -21.43 2.94 -4.28
C ALA A 102 -20.19 2.18 -4.76
N CYS A 103 -20.19 1.65 -5.99
CA CYS A 103 -19.03 1.00 -6.58
C CYS A 103 -17.85 1.97 -6.77
N VAL A 104 -18.10 3.18 -7.26
CA VAL A 104 -17.05 4.21 -7.41
C VAL A 104 -16.47 4.60 -6.04
N ALA A 105 -17.32 4.79 -5.03
CA ALA A 105 -16.87 5.09 -3.67
C ALA A 105 -16.04 3.95 -3.07
N LEU A 106 -16.45 2.70 -3.30
CA LEU A 106 -15.70 1.52 -2.84
C LEU A 106 -14.34 1.42 -3.53
N LEU A 107 -14.27 1.63 -4.85
CA LEU A 107 -13.01 1.64 -5.59
C LEU A 107 -12.08 2.76 -5.11
N ALA A 108 -12.62 3.95 -4.85
CA ALA A 108 -11.84 5.06 -4.30
C ALA A 108 -11.29 4.73 -2.90
N LEU A 109 -12.10 4.11 -2.03
CA LEU A 109 -11.66 3.64 -0.71
C LEU A 109 -10.55 2.59 -0.82
N LEU A 110 -10.68 1.62 -1.73
CA LEU A 110 -9.66 0.59 -1.97
C LEU A 110 -8.37 1.21 -2.51
N ALA A 111 -8.44 2.20 -3.40
CA ALA A 111 -7.28 2.92 -3.91
C ALA A 111 -6.57 3.71 -2.80
N LEU A 112 -7.33 4.40 -1.93
CA LEU A 112 -6.77 5.11 -0.78
C LEU A 112 -6.13 4.16 0.24
N ALA A 113 -6.80 3.04 0.55
CA ALA A 113 -6.26 2.02 1.46
C ALA A 113 -5.00 1.36 0.88
N GLY A 114 -5.00 1.05 -0.42
CA GLY A 114 -3.85 0.51 -1.14
C GLY A 114 -2.69 1.50 -1.18
N GLY A 115 -2.96 2.79 -1.43
CA GLY A 115 -1.97 3.86 -1.39
C GLY A 115 -1.36 4.04 0.01
N PHE A 116 -2.19 4.05 1.05
CA PHE A 116 -1.73 4.12 2.43
C PHE A 116 -0.88 2.90 2.81
N TRP A 117 -1.34 1.69 2.46
CA TRP A 117 -0.60 0.46 2.71
C TRP A 117 0.75 0.48 1.98
N LEU A 118 0.78 0.89 0.71
CA LEU A 118 2.00 1.01 -0.08
C LEU A 118 2.97 2.01 0.54
N VAL A 119 2.52 3.18 0.97
CA VAL A 119 3.39 4.18 1.62
C VAL A 119 3.92 3.67 2.97
N SER A 120 3.08 2.98 3.75
CA SER A 120 3.48 2.44 5.06
C SER A 120 4.49 1.29 4.95
N THR A 121 4.40 0.48 3.90
CA THR A 121 5.28 -0.68 3.68
C THR A 121 6.50 -0.34 2.83
N ARG A 122 6.37 0.62 1.91
CA ARG A 122 7.45 1.10 1.02
C ARG A 122 7.78 2.55 1.30
N THR A 123 8.32 2.79 2.47
CA THR A 123 8.87 4.09 2.90
C THR A 123 10.12 4.52 2.10
N GLU A 124 10.64 3.68 1.19
CA GLU A 124 11.79 4.00 0.34
C GLU A 124 11.54 5.21 -0.57
N LEU A 125 10.28 5.53 -0.89
CA LEU A 125 9.89 6.62 -1.78
C LEU A 125 9.73 7.99 -1.09
N LEU A 126 9.74 8.04 0.23
CA LEU A 126 9.60 9.30 0.98
C LEU A 126 10.98 9.95 1.15
N PRO A 127 11.11 11.28 1.02
CA PRO A 127 12.37 11.96 1.34
C PRO A 127 12.69 11.79 2.84
N GLN A 128 13.94 11.47 3.16
CA GLN A 128 14.45 11.38 4.52
C GLN A 128 15.57 12.39 4.67
N SER A 129 15.30 13.40 5.48
CA SER A 129 16.22 14.47 5.77
C SER A 129 17.21 14.13 6.88
N THR A 130 17.02 13.02 7.61
CA THR A 130 17.82 12.67 8.79
C THR A 130 18.23 11.22 8.78
N THR A 131 19.49 10.95 9.10
CA THR A 131 19.98 9.57 9.26
C THR A 131 19.50 9.04 10.62
N VAL A 132 18.95 7.83 10.63
CA VAL A 132 18.41 7.20 11.85
C VAL A 132 19.08 5.86 12.07
N VAL A 133 19.51 5.60 13.29
CA VAL A 133 19.97 4.28 13.74
C VAL A 133 18.96 3.73 14.74
N SER A 134 18.55 2.48 14.52
CA SER A 134 17.65 1.75 15.43
C SER A 134 18.28 0.43 15.81
N PRO A 135 18.27 0.04 17.09
CA PRO A 135 18.71 -1.29 17.49
C PRO A 135 17.80 -2.34 16.88
N SER A 136 18.39 -3.41 16.37
CA SER A 136 17.69 -4.53 15.75
C SER A 136 17.86 -5.77 16.63
N PRO A 137 16.78 -6.38 17.15
CA PRO A 137 16.90 -7.51 18.05
C PRO A 137 17.50 -8.73 17.32
N LEU A 138 18.54 -9.32 17.90
CA LEU A 138 19.07 -10.59 17.40
C LEU A 138 18.10 -11.73 17.67
N SER A 139 17.88 -12.59 16.67
CA SER A 139 17.16 -13.84 16.88
C SER A 139 17.98 -14.78 17.77
N GLU A 140 17.30 -15.67 18.52
CA GLU A 140 18.00 -16.67 19.36
C GLU A 140 18.96 -17.54 18.54
N GLN A 141 18.59 -17.88 17.30
CA GLN A 141 19.44 -18.64 16.38
C GLN A 141 20.73 -17.89 16.03
N ALA A 142 20.64 -16.58 15.76
CA ALA A 142 21.81 -15.76 15.45
C ALA A 142 22.73 -15.64 16.68
N LEU A 143 22.16 -15.49 17.88
CA LEU A 143 22.94 -15.43 19.12
C LEU A 143 23.69 -16.75 19.40
N LEU A 144 23.03 -17.90 19.19
CA LEU A 144 23.66 -19.22 19.33
C LEU A 144 24.80 -19.42 18.32
N ALA A 145 24.59 -19.02 17.06
CA ALA A 145 25.62 -19.07 16.03
C ALA A 145 26.83 -18.20 16.39
N ALA A 146 26.58 -16.96 16.84
CA ALA A 146 27.63 -16.02 17.24
C ALA A 146 28.46 -16.54 18.43
N ARG A 147 27.81 -17.10 19.46
CA ARG A 147 28.49 -17.74 20.60
C ARG A 147 29.34 -18.93 20.18
N THR A 148 28.87 -19.73 19.23
CA THR A 148 29.62 -20.87 18.68
C THR A 148 30.86 -20.41 17.91
N ALA A 149 30.76 -19.29 17.20
CA ALA A 149 31.87 -18.63 16.52
C ALA A 149 32.80 -17.84 17.46
N LYS A 150 32.64 -17.97 18.78
CA LYS A 150 33.36 -17.20 19.82
C LYS A 150 33.18 -15.68 19.73
N THR A 151 32.20 -15.20 18.97
CA THR A 151 31.84 -13.79 18.87
C THR A 151 30.63 -13.52 19.77
N ALA A 152 30.81 -13.59 21.09
CA ALA A 152 29.68 -13.54 22.04
C ALA A 152 29.01 -12.15 22.18
N SER A 153 29.55 -11.14 21.51
CA SER A 153 29.31 -9.70 21.71
C SER A 153 28.79 -9.02 20.43
N VAL A 154 27.94 -9.68 19.66
CA VAL A 154 27.37 -9.11 18.42
C VAL A 154 26.16 -8.24 18.75
N HIS A 155 26.18 -6.99 18.26
CA HIS A 155 25.08 -6.05 18.33
C HIS A 155 24.64 -5.65 16.91
N LEU A 156 23.34 -5.68 16.63
CA LEU A 156 22.76 -5.35 15.33
C LEU A 156 21.97 -4.05 15.38
N TYR A 157 22.06 -3.29 14.29
CA TYR A 157 21.38 -2.03 14.10
C TYR A 157 20.87 -1.91 12.67
N ASP A 158 19.68 -1.34 12.53
CA ASP A 158 19.13 -0.87 11.28
C ASP A 158 19.51 0.60 11.09
N LEU A 159 20.33 0.87 10.09
CA LEU A 159 20.80 2.20 9.72
C LEU A 159 20.02 2.68 8.48
N THR A 160 19.25 3.75 8.63
CA THR A 160 18.57 4.44 7.54
C THR A 160 19.30 5.74 7.24
N VAL A 161 19.98 5.81 6.10
CA VAL A 161 20.82 6.96 5.70
C VAL A 161 19.96 8.05 5.05
N ALA A 162 20.20 9.32 5.43
CA ALA A 162 19.55 10.48 4.81
C ALA A 162 19.93 10.64 3.34
N ASP A 163 19.03 11.26 2.56
CA ASP A 163 19.25 11.47 1.14
C ASP A 163 20.43 12.44 0.91
N GLY A 164 21.34 12.09 0.00
CA GLY A 164 22.52 12.90 -0.31
C GLY A 164 23.74 12.68 0.59
N MET A 165 23.65 11.79 1.59
CA MET A 165 24.80 11.38 2.40
C MET A 165 25.52 10.20 1.76
N ALA A 166 26.82 10.33 1.47
CA ALA A 166 27.61 9.30 0.79
C ALA A 166 28.86 8.84 1.57
N ASN A 167 29.21 9.56 2.63
CA ASN A 167 30.43 9.34 3.40
C ASN A 167 30.07 8.87 4.81
N TYR A 168 30.61 7.74 5.24
CA TYR A 168 30.48 7.26 6.61
C TYR A 168 31.85 7.07 7.22
N LYS A 169 31.94 7.40 8.50
CA LYS A 169 33.14 7.20 9.29
C LYS A 169 32.73 6.69 10.66
N MET A 170 33.39 5.63 11.07
CA MET A 170 33.19 4.99 12.34
C MET A 170 34.52 4.87 13.05
N GLN A 171 34.53 5.32 14.29
CA GLN A 171 35.74 5.48 15.06
C GLN A 171 35.49 5.13 16.52
N MET A 172 36.55 4.64 17.16
CA MET A 172 36.61 4.48 18.60
C MET A 172 37.29 5.70 19.18
N GLU A 173 36.72 6.29 20.22
CA GLU A 173 37.22 7.50 20.87
C GLU A 173 37.48 7.21 22.34
N LEU A 174 38.71 7.47 22.81
CA LEU A 174 39.06 7.44 24.23
C LEU A 174 38.89 8.85 24.81
N TRP A 175 37.99 8.97 25.76
CA TRP A 175 37.66 10.20 26.47
C TRP A 175 38.08 10.11 27.94
N THR A 176 38.61 11.21 28.45
CA THR A 176 38.83 11.43 29.88
C THR A 176 38.21 12.75 30.31
N ASP A 177 38.21 13.04 31.61
CA ASP A 177 37.86 14.35 32.18
C ASP A 177 38.60 15.54 31.54
N GLN A 178 39.78 15.32 30.96
CA GLN A 178 40.56 16.32 30.23
C GLN A 178 40.16 16.47 28.75
N GLY A 179 39.28 15.60 28.25
CA GLY A 179 38.76 15.61 26.88
C GLY A 179 39.14 14.36 26.07
N LEU A 180 39.12 14.50 24.74
CA LEU A 180 39.46 13.42 23.82
C LEU A 180 40.97 13.15 23.83
N VAL A 181 41.36 11.95 24.27
CA VAL A 181 42.77 11.53 24.37
C VAL A 181 43.24 10.86 23.08
N GLN A 182 42.45 9.94 22.53
CA GLN A 182 42.85 9.14 21.38
C GLN A 182 41.67 8.74 20.51
N THR A 183 41.91 8.52 19.22
CA THR A 183 40.89 8.03 18.27
C THR A 183 41.47 6.95 17.37
N TRP A 184 40.72 5.86 17.18
CA TRP A 184 41.04 4.80 16.23
C TRP A 184 39.96 4.75 15.15
N THR A 185 40.34 4.82 13.88
CA THR A 185 39.38 4.63 12.79
C THR A 185 39.09 3.13 12.65
N VAL A 186 37.82 2.76 12.75
CA VAL A 186 37.37 1.36 12.65
C VAL A 186 36.99 1.05 11.20
N ALA A 187 36.14 1.89 10.62
CA ALA A 187 35.74 1.80 9.23
C ALA A 187 35.49 3.20 8.66
N GLN A 188 35.83 3.37 7.40
CA GLN A 188 35.53 4.57 6.64
C GLN A 188 35.33 4.15 5.20
N ALA A 189 34.30 4.68 4.55
CA ALA A 189 34.36 4.81 3.11
C ALA A 189 33.75 6.10 2.62
N SER A 190 34.23 6.47 1.46
CA SER A 190 33.89 7.70 0.76
C SER A 190 33.23 7.37 -0.55
N ASN A 191 32.29 8.22 -0.96
CA ASN A 191 31.49 8.03 -2.18
C ASN A 191 30.92 6.62 -2.26
N TRP A 192 30.29 6.12 -1.19
CA TRP A 192 29.76 4.75 -1.18
C TRP A 192 28.74 4.59 -2.32
N PRO A 193 29.10 3.97 -3.46
CA PRO A 193 28.19 3.88 -4.59
C PRO A 193 27.22 2.74 -4.28
N ASP A 194 25.93 2.96 -4.53
CA ASP A 194 24.90 1.92 -4.45
C ASP A 194 24.61 1.33 -3.05
N ALA A 195 25.04 1.98 -1.95
CA ALA A 195 24.60 1.56 -0.62
C ALA A 195 23.07 1.71 -0.51
N PRO A 196 22.32 0.64 -0.20
CA PRO A 196 20.90 0.75 -0.01
C PRO A 196 20.62 1.69 1.17
N ARG A 197 19.61 2.56 0.99
CA ARG A 197 19.22 3.56 1.98
C ARG A 197 19.01 2.98 3.38
N ARG A 198 18.46 1.77 3.44
CA ARG A 198 18.37 0.95 4.65
C ARG A 198 19.42 -0.14 4.57
N GLN A 199 20.31 -0.16 5.55
CA GLN A 199 21.36 -1.14 5.67
C GLN A 199 21.45 -1.66 7.08
N GLN A 200 21.92 -2.90 7.21
CA GLN A 200 22.22 -3.48 8.51
C GLN A 200 23.67 -3.13 8.88
N LEU A 201 23.84 -2.67 10.11
CA LEU A 201 25.12 -2.46 10.75
C LEU A 201 25.24 -3.45 11.90
N ALA A 202 26.35 -4.17 11.96
CA ALA A 202 26.65 -5.09 13.04
C ALA A 202 28.02 -4.75 13.61
N PHE A 203 28.14 -4.54 14.93
CA PHE A 203 29.45 -4.49 15.56
C PHE A 203 29.64 -5.64 16.54
N SER A 204 30.89 -6.05 16.69
CA SER A 204 31.32 -7.01 17.69
C SER A 204 32.64 -6.56 18.31
N TYR A 205 32.93 -7.07 19.49
CA TYR A 205 34.21 -6.81 20.14
C TYR A 205 34.73 -8.03 20.89
N GLU A 206 36.04 -8.25 20.87
CA GLU A 206 36.68 -9.32 21.62
C GLU A 206 37.77 -8.71 22.51
N PHE A 207 37.66 -8.98 23.82
CA PHE A 207 38.68 -8.58 24.77
C PHE A 207 39.76 -9.65 24.87
N LEU A 208 41.01 -9.25 24.63
CA LEU A 208 42.20 -10.10 24.64
C LEU A 208 43.02 -9.80 25.91
N PRO A 209 42.71 -10.43 27.06
CA PRO A 209 43.29 -10.06 28.36
C PRO A 209 44.80 -10.24 28.43
N ALA A 210 45.36 -11.22 27.72
CA ALA A 210 46.81 -11.48 27.71
C ALA A 210 47.63 -10.32 27.12
N GLN A 211 47.01 -9.47 26.31
CA GLN A 211 47.68 -8.36 25.62
C GLN A 211 47.12 -7.00 26.04
N ALA A 212 46.11 -6.98 26.94
CA ALA A 212 45.34 -5.77 27.28
C ALA A 212 44.84 -5.03 26.03
N GLN A 213 44.35 -5.78 25.04
CA GLN A 213 43.83 -5.25 23.77
C GLN A 213 42.35 -5.56 23.63
N ILE A 214 41.64 -4.72 22.89
CA ILE A 214 40.28 -4.98 22.45
C ILE A 214 40.23 -4.92 20.93
N GLN A 215 39.76 -6.00 20.32
CA GLN A 215 39.53 -6.06 18.88
C GLN A 215 38.07 -5.70 18.61
N ILE A 216 37.83 -4.79 17.68
CA ILE A 216 36.50 -4.33 17.31
C ILE A 216 36.29 -4.67 15.84
N GLY A 217 35.23 -5.44 15.58
CA GLY A 217 34.76 -5.75 14.24
C GLY A 217 33.50 -4.95 13.94
N VAL A 218 33.41 -4.38 12.75
CA VAL A 218 32.15 -3.81 12.26
C VAL A 218 31.88 -4.28 10.86
N THR A 219 30.66 -4.71 10.63
CA THR A 219 30.13 -5.13 9.34
C THR A 219 29.01 -4.19 8.93
N MET A 220 29.07 -3.73 7.69
CA MET A 220 27.99 -2.98 7.05
C MET A 220 27.72 -3.57 5.67
N THR A 221 26.69 -3.08 4.99
CA THR A 221 26.36 -3.54 3.64
C THR A 221 27.45 -3.16 2.63
N GLY A 222 28.41 -4.08 2.44
CA GLY A 222 29.51 -3.98 1.47
C GLY A 222 30.91 -4.21 2.06
N GLY A 223 31.02 -4.54 3.36
CA GLY A 223 32.28 -5.00 3.91
C GLY A 223 32.26 -5.26 5.41
N THR A 224 33.32 -5.92 5.88
CA THR A 224 33.63 -6.07 7.30
C THR A 224 35.02 -5.51 7.55
N TRP A 225 35.14 -4.66 8.56
CA TRP A 225 36.39 -4.05 9.01
C TRP A 225 36.69 -4.48 10.44
N TYR A 226 37.98 -4.59 10.74
CA TYR A 226 38.46 -4.89 12.07
C TYR A 226 39.53 -3.88 12.45
N THR A 227 39.51 -3.44 13.70
CA THR A 227 40.59 -2.66 14.29
C THR A 227 40.95 -3.24 15.65
N THR A 228 42.22 -3.14 16.03
CA THR A 228 42.68 -3.56 17.36
C THR A 228 43.14 -2.33 18.11
N LEU A 229 42.54 -2.11 19.28
CA LEU A 229 42.92 -1.04 20.16
C LEU A 229 44.06 -1.51 21.05
N THR A 230 45.18 -0.81 20.96
CA THR A 230 46.35 -0.96 21.83
C THR A 230 46.40 0.20 22.81
N ASP A 231 47.11 0.00 23.92
CA ASP A 231 47.44 1.05 24.89
C ASP A 231 46.21 1.71 25.54
N VAL A 232 45.12 0.96 25.70
CA VAL A 232 43.91 1.42 26.39
C VAL A 232 44.18 1.43 27.90
N PRO A 233 44.04 2.59 28.59
CA PRO A 233 44.27 2.69 30.03
C PRO A 233 43.36 1.76 30.81
N TYR A 234 43.92 1.07 31.80
CA TYR A 234 43.17 0.27 32.79
C TYR A 234 42.28 -0.85 32.24
N LEU A 235 42.33 -1.14 30.94
CA LEU A 235 41.49 -2.16 30.31
C LEU A 235 41.69 -3.57 30.91
N GLY A 236 42.91 -3.86 31.39
CA GLY A 236 43.23 -5.11 32.07
C GLY A 236 42.52 -5.32 33.42
N GLN A 237 41.92 -4.28 34.00
CA GLN A 237 41.19 -4.33 35.27
C GLN A 237 39.67 -4.56 35.08
N GLY A 238 39.20 -4.61 33.84
CA GLY A 238 37.80 -4.83 33.48
C GLY A 238 37.15 -3.60 32.84
N TYR A 239 35.87 -3.72 32.50
CA TYR A 239 35.06 -2.65 31.92
C TYR A 239 33.58 -2.88 32.23
N MET A 240 32.79 -1.81 32.28
CA MET A 240 31.33 -1.86 32.13
C MET A 240 30.96 -1.35 30.74
N MET A 241 29.93 -1.91 30.12
CA MET A 241 29.53 -1.51 28.77
C MET A 241 28.02 -1.22 28.72
N ASP A 242 27.68 -0.15 28.01
CA ASP A 242 26.32 0.16 27.55
C ASP A 242 26.28 0.24 26.02
N VAL A 243 25.12 -0.07 25.45
CA VAL A 243 24.87 -0.05 24.01
C VAL A 243 23.60 0.72 23.73
N LEU A 244 23.50 1.28 22.52
CA LEU A 244 22.34 2.07 22.14
C LEU A 244 21.06 1.19 22.10
N GLU A 245 20.21 1.31 23.13
CA GLU A 245 18.97 0.53 23.25
C GLU A 245 17.74 1.19 22.59
N GLN A 246 17.82 2.47 22.25
CA GLN A 246 16.71 3.22 21.64
C GLN A 246 17.11 3.81 20.29
N SER A 247 16.13 3.90 19.39
CA SER A 247 16.33 4.56 18.10
C SER A 247 16.73 6.02 18.29
N CYS A 248 17.79 6.45 17.61
CA CYS A 248 18.25 7.83 17.64
C CYS A 248 18.49 8.39 16.23
N ARG A 249 18.35 9.71 16.11
CA ARG A 249 18.71 10.45 14.90
C ARG A 249 20.17 10.85 15.00
N LEU A 250 20.94 10.63 13.94
CA LEU A 250 22.31 11.09 13.87
C LEU A 250 22.33 12.60 13.68
N ASP A 251 23.13 13.26 14.51
CA ASP A 251 23.52 14.64 14.28
C ASP A 251 24.50 14.68 13.08
N PRO A 252 24.28 15.52 12.05
CA PRO A 252 25.21 15.68 10.94
C PRO A 252 26.63 16.10 11.37
N GLU A 253 26.78 16.83 12.48
CA GLU A 253 28.09 17.33 12.93
C GLU A 253 28.78 16.35 13.88
N SER A 254 28.04 15.79 14.84
CA SER A 254 28.62 14.95 15.89
C SER A 254 28.38 13.44 15.74
N GLY A 255 27.50 13.03 14.83
CA GLY A 255 27.09 11.63 14.68
C GLY A 255 26.33 11.09 15.89
N ALA A 256 26.41 9.78 16.09
CA ALA A 256 25.82 9.06 17.22
C ALA A 256 26.79 8.02 17.80
N VAL A 257 26.75 7.84 19.12
CA VAL A 257 27.49 6.82 19.84
C VAL A 257 26.65 5.55 19.95
N LEU A 258 27.17 4.45 19.41
CA LEU A 258 26.49 3.15 19.37
C LEU A 258 26.78 2.30 20.61
N ALA A 259 27.96 2.45 21.19
CA ALA A 259 28.41 1.71 22.34
C ALA A 259 29.39 2.52 23.17
N CYS A 260 29.36 2.31 24.48
CA CYS A 260 30.14 3.03 25.46
C CYS A 260 30.73 2.03 26.46
N TRP A 261 32.06 2.02 26.63
CA TRP A 261 32.73 1.29 27.71
C TRP A 261 33.18 2.26 28.78
N SER A 262 32.75 2.07 30.01
CA SER A 262 33.33 2.69 31.21
C SER A 262 34.53 1.87 31.67
N LEU A 263 35.68 2.54 31.76
CA LEU A 263 36.92 1.96 32.26
C LEU A 263 37.11 2.34 33.74
N PRO A 264 37.85 1.54 34.52
CA PRO A 264 37.94 1.72 35.95
C PRO A 264 38.72 2.99 36.32
N MET A 265 38.24 3.69 37.35
CA MET A 265 38.93 4.83 37.94
C MET A 265 39.87 4.34 39.06
N LEU A 266 41.13 4.75 39.03
CA LEU A 266 42.07 4.50 40.13
C LEU A 266 41.97 5.66 41.13
N GLN A 267 41.64 5.38 42.40
CA GLN A 267 41.75 6.38 43.46
C GLN A 267 43.20 6.86 43.61
N GLU A 268 43.40 8.14 43.92
CA GLU A 268 44.70 8.86 43.94
C GLU A 268 45.83 8.21 44.76
N ASN A 269 45.54 7.21 45.61
CA ASN A 269 46.56 6.41 46.28
C ASN A 269 46.86 5.15 45.45
N GLY A 270 47.92 5.21 44.65
CA GLY A 270 48.36 4.20 43.66
C GLY A 270 48.69 2.77 44.16
N SER A 271 47.84 2.17 45.00
CA SER A 271 47.79 0.73 45.22
C SER A 271 46.51 0.17 44.60
N ALA A 272 46.63 -0.48 43.45
CA ALA A 272 45.54 -1.20 42.80
C ALA A 272 45.15 -2.46 43.62
N ARG A 273 44.30 -2.30 44.64
CA ARG A 273 43.49 -3.41 45.17
C ARG A 273 42.12 -3.36 44.49
N ASP A 274 41.56 -4.52 44.16
CA ASP A 274 40.21 -4.65 43.55
C ASP A 274 39.12 -3.91 44.36
N SER A 275 39.34 -3.63 45.65
CA SER A 275 38.46 -2.86 46.53
C SER A 275 38.40 -1.36 46.25
N ASP A 276 39.35 -0.81 45.49
CA ASP A 276 39.52 0.64 45.27
C ASP A 276 39.06 1.06 43.87
N ILE A 277 38.50 0.12 43.10
CA ILE A 277 37.98 0.35 41.75
C ILE A 277 36.54 0.88 41.84
N SER A 278 36.36 2.13 41.44
CA SER A 278 35.04 2.72 41.21
C SER A 278 34.71 2.74 39.72
N TRP A 279 33.46 2.43 39.40
CA TRP A 279 32.91 2.41 38.04
C TRP A 279 31.92 3.54 37.86
N ALA A 280 32.02 4.26 36.75
CA ALA A 280 30.97 5.14 36.30
C ALA A 280 29.89 4.33 35.56
N ALA A 281 28.62 4.67 35.73
CA ALA A 281 27.56 4.02 34.96
C ALA A 281 27.72 4.39 33.47
N PRO A 282 27.85 3.40 32.55
CA PRO A 282 27.90 3.71 31.14
C PRO A 282 26.52 4.23 30.70
N GLY A 283 26.50 5.44 30.13
CA GLY A 283 25.26 6.09 29.69
C GLY A 283 25.47 7.06 28.52
N TYR A 284 26.65 7.06 27.92
CA TYR A 284 27.00 7.95 26.81
C TYR A 284 26.68 7.31 25.45
N THR A 285 25.44 6.85 25.24
CA THR A 285 24.94 6.34 23.96
C THR A 285 23.94 7.31 23.31
N GLY A 286 23.87 7.35 21.99
CA GLY A 286 22.99 8.25 21.23
C GLY A 286 23.70 9.51 20.67
N PRO A 287 22.97 10.60 20.37
CA PRO A 287 23.50 11.78 19.68
C PRO A 287 24.26 12.70 20.65
N ILE A 288 25.39 12.22 21.17
CA ILE A 288 26.19 12.92 22.16
C ILE A 288 27.41 13.54 21.49
N GLN A 289 27.52 14.86 21.49
CA GLN A 289 28.67 15.56 20.90
C GLN A 289 29.93 15.45 21.76
N THR A 290 29.79 15.65 23.07
CA THR A 290 30.90 15.55 24.03
C THR A 290 30.36 14.97 25.33
N PRO A 291 30.94 13.86 25.85
CA PRO A 291 30.54 13.32 27.14
C PRO A 291 30.96 14.29 28.26
N GLN A 292 30.08 14.52 29.24
CA GLN A 292 30.37 15.37 30.40
C GLN A 292 30.94 14.50 31.52
N LEU A 293 32.26 14.28 31.48
CA LEU A 293 32.95 13.35 32.38
C LEU A 293 33.29 13.99 33.73
N GLU A 294 33.09 13.25 34.81
CA GLU A 294 33.59 13.62 36.14
C GLU A 294 35.11 13.39 36.24
N PRO A 295 35.82 14.10 37.14
CA PRO A 295 37.26 13.94 37.28
C PRO A 295 37.70 12.48 37.49
N GLY A 296 38.67 12.03 36.69
CA GLY A 296 39.17 10.65 36.72
C GLY A 296 38.36 9.63 35.92
N GLU A 297 37.19 9.99 35.37
CA GLU A 297 36.42 9.09 34.50
C GLU A 297 37.13 8.85 33.17
N VAL A 298 37.09 7.60 32.70
CA VAL A 298 37.67 7.19 31.42
C VAL A 298 36.65 6.36 30.65
N PHE A 299 36.40 6.75 29.41
CA PHE A 299 35.40 6.11 28.55
C PHE A 299 35.94 5.82 27.15
N LEU A 300 35.53 4.68 26.58
CA LEU A 300 35.67 4.41 25.15
C LEU A 300 34.30 4.52 24.48
N LEU A 301 34.20 5.28 23.40
CA LEU A 301 32.95 5.50 22.66
C LEU A 301 33.09 5.02 21.21
N LEU A 302 32.19 4.14 20.77
CA LEU A 302 32.04 3.77 19.36
C LEU A 302 31.12 4.77 18.68
N ARG A 303 31.69 5.68 17.89
CA ARG A 303 30.95 6.73 17.20
C ARG A 303 30.77 6.42 15.73
N LEU A 304 29.54 6.60 15.23
CA LEU A 304 29.18 6.61 13.82
C LEU A 304 28.87 8.04 13.37
N THR A 305 29.54 8.50 12.33
CA THR A 305 29.31 9.78 11.66
C THR A 305 28.97 9.55 10.19
N VAL A 306 28.04 10.34 9.67
CA VAL A 306 27.58 10.26 8.29
C VAL A 306 27.54 11.68 7.72
N SER A 307 28.13 11.87 6.55
CA SER A 307 28.31 13.16 5.89
C SER A 307 28.02 13.07 4.39
N ALA A 308 27.74 14.23 3.79
CA ALA A 308 27.51 14.39 2.35
C ALA A 308 28.76 14.04 1.55
#